data_AF-A0A7R9HKH8-F1
#
_entry.id   AF-A0A7R9HKH8-F1
#
_cell.length_a   1.000
_cell.length_b   1.000
_cell.length_c   1.000
_cell.angle_alpha   90.00
_cell.angle_beta   90.00
_cell.angle_gamma   90.00
#
_symmetry.space_group_name_H-M   'P 1'
#
loop_
_entity.id
_entity.type
_entity.pdbx_description
1 polymer ?
#
loop_
_entity_poly.entity_id
_entity_poly.type
_entity_poly.pdbx_seq_one_letter_code
_entity_poly.pdbx_strand_id
1 'polypeptide(L)'
;MASLVLIDSSQPTYDSQHLVTKFIRIGITDKNDSPPYFDKALYETEVDENEELHHTVLTVTAKDDHEGEYSSFKALNKAEIGDNE
;
A
#
# COMPACT_ATOMS: atom_id res chain seq x y z
N MET A 1 -17.30 -41.02 -16.20
CA MET A 1 -16.03 -41.74 -16.35
C MET A 1 -15.90 -42.70 -15.17
N ALA A 2 -15.84 -44.01 -15.41
CA ALA A 2 -15.65 -45.00 -14.35
C ALA A 2 -14.16 -45.36 -14.24
N SER A 3 -13.63 -45.44 -13.03
CA SER A 3 -12.24 -45.84 -12.77
C SER A 3 -12.21 -47.17 -12.04
N LEU A 4 -11.42 -48.12 -12.53
CA LEU A 4 -11.18 -49.42 -11.91
C LEU A 4 -9.75 -49.42 -11.35
N VAL A 5 -9.60 -49.77 -10.08
CA VAL A 5 -8.29 -49.91 -9.43
C VAL A 5 -8.07 -51.39 -9.10
N LEU A 6 -6.97 -51.97 -9.59
CA LEU A 6 -6.53 -53.32 -9.24
C LEU A 6 -5.63 -53.24 -8.01
N ILE A 7 -5.95 -54.01 -6.97
CA ILE A 7 -5.12 -54.15 -5.77
C ILE A 7 -4.45 -55.54 -5.85
N ASP A 8 -3.12 -55.56 -5.88
CA ASP A 8 -2.31 -56.78 -5.74
C ASP A 8 -2.46 -57.31 -4.31
N SER A 9 -2.84 -58.58 -4.16
CA SER A 9 -3.17 -59.23 -2.89
C SER A 9 -1.95 -59.59 -2.02
N SER A 10 -0.76 -59.10 -2.34
CA SER A 10 0.50 -59.51 -1.69
C SER A 10 1.21 -58.47 -0.81
N GLN A 11 0.61 -57.30 -0.52
CA GLN A 11 1.25 -56.29 0.36
C GLN A 11 0.81 -56.42 1.84
N PRO A 12 1.76 -56.41 2.80
CA PRO A 12 1.45 -56.56 4.22
C PRO A 12 0.67 -55.35 4.72
N THR A 13 -0.35 -55.59 5.55
CA THR A 13 -1.21 -54.57 6.15
C THR A 13 -0.39 -53.69 7.09
N TYR A 14 0.24 -52.65 6.56
CA TYR A 14 0.80 -51.58 7.37
C TYR A 14 -0.38 -50.81 7.97
N ASP A 15 -0.43 -50.84 9.30
CA ASP A 15 -1.47 -50.25 10.14
C ASP A 15 -1.96 -48.90 9.60
N SER A 16 -3.27 -48.85 9.45
CA SER A 16 -4.14 -47.74 9.11
C SER A 16 -3.47 -46.38 9.23
N GLN A 17 -3.34 -45.74 8.07
CA GLN A 17 -2.90 -44.36 7.85
C GLN A 17 -3.19 -43.43 9.05
N HIS A 18 -2.16 -43.11 9.83
CA HIS A 18 -2.21 -42.03 10.82
C HIS A 18 -2.22 -40.67 10.11
N LEU A 19 -3.34 -40.35 9.47
CA LEU A 19 -3.55 -39.04 8.85
C LEU A 19 -3.91 -38.04 9.96
N VAL A 20 -2.96 -37.16 10.28
CA VAL A 20 -3.16 -36.07 11.23
C VAL A 20 -3.31 -34.77 10.46
N THR A 21 -4.50 -34.17 10.53
CA THR A 21 -4.77 -32.85 9.95
C THR A 21 -4.84 -31.81 11.06
N LYS A 22 -4.16 -30.67 10.88
CA LYS A 22 -4.18 -29.53 11.80
C LYS A 22 -4.58 -28.27 11.05
N PHE A 23 -5.41 -27.44 11.70
CA PHE A 23 -5.75 -26.12 11.21
C PHE A 23 -4.72 -25.11 11.70
N ILE A 24 -4.12 -24.36 10.76
CA ILE A 24 -3.20 -23.26 11.05
C ILE A 24 -3.91 -21.97 10.66
N ARG A 25 -3.96 -21.02 11.59
CA ARG A 25 -4.42 -19.66 11.31
C ARG A 25 -3.21 -18.81 10.96
N ILE A 26 -3.18 -18.32 9.73
CA ILE A 26 -2.16 -17.39 9.24
C ILE A 26 -2.79 -16.00 9.21
N GLY A 27 -2.22 -15.06 9.96
CA GLY A 27 -2.58 -13.65 9.88
C GLY A 27 -1.60 -12.95 8.95
N ILE A 28 -2.08 -12.43 7.82
CA ILE A 28 -1.30 -11.55 6.95
C ILE A 28 -1.69 -10.13 7.33
N THR A 29 -0.75 -9.38 7.89
CA THR A 29 -0.87 -7.93 7.98
C THR A 29 -0.34 -7.33 6.70
N ASP A 30 -1.15 -6.48 6.06
CA ASP A 30 -0.70 -5.69 4.93
C ASP A 30 0.49 -4.84 5.36
N LYS A 31 1.61 -5.02 4.67
CA LYS A 31 2.76 -4.14 4.82
C LYS A 31 2.66 -3.19 3.64
N ASN A 32 2.56 -1.89 3.92
CA ASN A 32 2.59 -0.89 2.86
C ASN A 32 3.97 -0.91 2.20
N ASP A 33 4.13 -1.77 1.18
CA ASP A 33 5.36 -2.00 0.44
C ASP A 33 5.55 -0.99 -0.71
N SER A 34 4.55 -0.13 -0.95
CA SER A 34 4.54 0.91 -2.00
C SER A 34 4.04 2.25 -1.44
N PRO A 35 4.80 2.93 -0.56
CA PRO A 35 4.37 4.23 -0.03
C PRO A 35 4.29 5.30 -1.13
N PRO A 36 3.43 6.33 -0.97
CA PRO A 36 3.30 7.39 -1.96
C PRO A 36 4.61 8.14 -2.20
N TYR A 37 4.88 8.51 -3.46
CA TYR A 37 6.06 9.26 -3.87
C TYR A 37 5.70 10.50 -4.69
N PHE A 38 6.60 11.48 -4.68
CA PHE A 38 6.50 12.68 -5.51
C PHE A 38 7.34 12.53 -6.78
N ASP A 39 6.89 13.13 -7.89
CA ASP A 39 7.60 13.09 -9.18
C ASP A 39 8.93 13.85 -9.16
N LYS A 40 9.03 14.92 -8.34
CA LYS A 40 10.22 15.76 -8.22
C LYS A 40 10.76 15.71 -6.80
N ALA A 41 12.08 15.71 -6.70
CA ALA A 41 12.77 15.87 -5.41
C ALA A 41 12.60 17.28 -4.82
N LEU A 42 12.33 18.28 -5.68
CA LEU A 42 12.18 19.68 -5.30
C LEU A 42 11.09 20.34 -6.16
N TYR A 43 10.19 21.06 -5.51
CA TYR A 43 9.21 21.93 -6.15
C TYR A 43 9.44 23.36 -5.66
N GLU A 44 9.80 24.24 -6.59
CA GLU A 44 10.00 25.67 -6.34
C GLU A 44 9.09 26.47 -7.27
N THR A 45 8.58 27.59 -6.76
CA THR A 45 7.81 28.57 -7.52
C THR A 45 8.02 29.95 -6.90
N GLU A 46 7.85 30.99 -7.70
CA GLU A 46 7.82 32.37 -7.24
C GLU A 46 6.36 32.82 -7.05
N VAL A 47 6.13 33.75 -6.13
CA VAL A 47 4.81 34.31 -5.80
C VAL A 47 4.99 35.80 -5.63
N ASP A 48 4.04 36.59 -6.13
CA ASP A 48 4.03 38.04 -5.91
C ASP A 48 3.87 38.33 -4.41
N GLU A 49 4.60 39.33 -3.90
CA GLU A 49 4.46 39.79 -2.51
C GLU A 49 3.06 40.36 -2.23
N ASN A 50 2.38 40.83 -3.27
CA ASN A 50 1.05 41.41 -3.21
C ASN A 50 -0.06 40.37 -3.39
N GLU A 51 0.29 39.09 -3.52
CA GLU A 51 -0.68 38.01 -3.68
C GLU A 51 -1.52 37.86 -2.41
N GLU A 52 -2.82 37.56 -2.58
CA GLU A 52 -3.73 37.44 -1.45
C GLU A 52 -3.32 36.31 -0.49
N LEU A 53 -3.57 36.53 0.81
CA LEU A 53 -3.37 35.49 1.80
C LEU A 53 -4.26 34.29 1.50
N HIS A 54 -3.71 33.10 1.74
CA HIS A 54 -4.37 31.82 1.52
C HIS A 54 -4.62 31.50 0.04
N HIS A 55 -4.08 32.30 -0.88
CA HIS A 55 -3.93 31.93 -2.27
C HIS A 55 -3.11 30.64 -2.39
N THR A 56 -3.50 29.75 -3.31
CA THR A 56 -2.77 28.51 -3.54
C THR A 56 -1.51 28.79 -4.35
N VAL A 57 -0.36 28.63 -3.71
CA VAL A 57 0.96 28.87 -4.31
C VAL A 57 1.39 27.68 -5.16
N LEU A 58 1.17 26.48 -4.66
CA LEU A 58 1.61 25.25 -5.32
C LEU A 58 0.66 24.12 -4.99
N THR A 59 0.32 23.32 -6.01
CA THR A 59 -0.33 22.02 -5.81
C THR A 59 0.64 20.93 -6.24
N VAL A 60 0.88 19.96 -5.37
CA VAL A 60 1.72 18.79 -5.66
C VAL A 60 0.92 17.52 -5.47
N THR A 61 1.24 16.51 -6.27
CA THR A 61 0.57 15.21 -6.23
C THR A 61 1.58 14.14 -5.85
N ALA A 62 1.27 13.37 -4.82
CA ALA A 62 1.94 12.11 -4.53
C ALA A 62 1.19 10.97 -5.22
N LYS A 63 1.93 10.05 -5.83
CA LYS A 63 1.42 8.88 -6.54
C LYS A 63 1.75 7.62 -5.75
N ASP A 64 0.84 6.66 -5.78
CA ASP A 64 1.08 5.27 -5.37
C ASP A 64 1.19 4.41 -6.64
N ASP A 65 1.89 3.28 -6.55
CA ASP A 65 1.99 2.28 -7.62
C ASP A 65 0.68 1.50 -7.83
N HIS A 66 -0.30 1.68 -6.93
CA HIS A 66 -1.64 1.14 -7.07
C HIS A 66 -2.50 2.06 -7.95
N GLU A 67 -3.04 1.54 -9.05
CA GLU A 67 -3.86 2.32 -9.98
C GLU A 67 -5.07 2.96 -9.28
N GLY A 68 -5.03 4.28 -9.11
CA GLY A 68 -6.20 5.09 -8.76
C GLY A 68 -6.11 5.87 -7.45
N GLU A 69 -5.06 5.71 -6.64
CA GLU A 69 -4.91 6.46 -5.38
C GLU A 69 -3.83 7.54 -5.51
N TYR A 70 -4.28 8.81 -5.52
CA TYR A 70 -3.42 9.98 -5.59
C TYR A 70 -3.73 10.92 -4.42
N SER A 71 -2.69 11.40 -3.75
CA SER A 71 -2.83 12.41 -2.69
C SER A 71 -2.41 13.78 -3.21
N SER A 72 -3.32 14.76 -3.18
CA SER A 72 -3.02 16.15 -3.56
C SER A 72 -2.75 17.01 -2.34
N PHE A 73 -1.61 17.71 -2.32
CA PHE A 73 -1.23 18.64 -1.28
C PHE A 73 -1.16 20.06 -1.84
N LYS A 74 -1.56 21.05 -1.03
CA LYS A 74 -1.54 22.47 -1.39
C LYS A 74 -0.66 23.25 -0.43
N ALA A 75 0.27 24.01 -0.97
CA ALA A 75 0.97 25.07 -0.25
C ALA A 75 0.17 26.37 -0.45
N LEU A 76 -0.12 27.05 0.66
CA LEU A 76 -0.85 28.31 0.65
C LEU A 76 0.07 29.45 1.03
N ASN A 77 -0.18 30.62 0.46
CA ASN A 77 0.45 31.86 0.92
C ASN A 77 -0.02 32.12 2.37
N LYS A 78 0.94 32.24 3.30
CA LYS A 78 0.69 32.49 4.71
C LYS A 78 1.42 33.77 5.11
N ALA A 79 0.72 34.68 5.79
CA ALA A 79 1.36 35.76 6.52
C ALA A 79 1.91 35.22 7.84
N GLU A 80 3.21 35.34 8.08
CA GLU A 80 3.74 35.40 9.43
C GLU A 80 3.77 36.86 9.84
N ILE A 81 2.71 37.30 10.52
CA ILE A 81 2.79 38.53 11.30
C ILE A 81 3.67 38.16 12.49
N GLY A 82 4.95 38.54 12.42
CA GLY A 82 5.79 38.56 13.59
C GLY A 82 5.17 39.51 14.61
N ASP A 83 4.72 38.97 15.72
CA ASP A 83 4.49 39.76 16.92
C ASP A 83 5.87 40.31 17.34
N ASN A 84 6.13 41.55 16.94
CA ASN A 84 7.25 42.32 17.47
C ASN A 84 6.85 42.73 18.90
N GLU A 85 7.38 42.01 19.90
CA GLU A 85 7.52 42.54 21.26
C GLU A 85 8.54 43.70 21.30
#